data_AF-M1CV84-F1
#
_entry.id   AF-M1CV84-F1
#
_cell.length_a   1.000
_cell.length_b   1.000
_cell.length_c   1.000
_cell.angle_alpha   90.00
_cell.angle_beta   90.00
_cell.angle_gamma   90.00
#
_symmetry.space_group_name_H-M   'P 1'
#
loop_
_entity.id
_entity.type
_entity.pdbx_description
1 polymer ?
#
loop_
_entity_poly.entity_id
_entity_poly.type
_entity_poly.pdbx_seq_one_letter_code
_entity_poly.pdbx_strand_id
1 'polypeptide(L)'
;MLEGFVALKLGDTIVQNGATSILGQCVIQLARMRGIHSINIIRDKPESDKIEEKLIQLGANKVFTESELEVKGVKNPLGDMP
;
A
#
# COMPACT_ATOMS: atom_id res chain seq x y z
N MET A 1 3.93 14.57 -7.59
CA MET A 1 3.61 13.17 -7.98
C MET A 1 2.16 12.82 -7.61
N LEU A 2 1.74 12.91 -6.34
CA LEU A 2 0.34 12.58 -5.96
C LEU A 2 -0.70 13.65 -6.35
N GLU A 3 -0.32 14.94 -6.38
CA GLU A 3 -1.25 16.06 -6.66
C GLU A 3 -1.41 16.39 -8.15
N GLY A 4 -0.63 15.73 -9.02
CA GLY A 4 -0.63 16.03 -10.46
C GLY A 4 -1.79 15.40 -11.24
N PHE A 5 -2.59 14.56 -10.59
CA PHE A 5 -3.62 13.74 -11.25
C PHE A 5 -5.00 13.93 -10.61
N VAL A 6 -5.08 13.86 -9.28
CA VAL A 6 -6.33 14.00 -8.53
C VAL A 6 -6.06 14.68 -7.19
N ALA A 7 -7.03 15.48 -6.72
CA ALA A 7 -6.97 16.09 -5.40
C ALA A 7 -7.35 15.06 -4.33
N LEU A 8 -6.35 14.50 -3.65
CA LEU A 8 -6.55 13.57 -2.53
C LEU A 8 -6.84 14.32 -1.22
N LYS A 9 -7.86 13.86 -0.50
CA LYS A 9 -8.33 14.37 0.79
C LYS A 9 -7.95 13.43 1.93
N LEU A 10 -8.06 13.93 3.16
CA LEU A 10 -7.93 13.12 4.37
C LEU A 10 -8.92 11.94 4.32
N GLY A 11 -8.44 10.73 4.61
CA GLY A 11 -9.23 9.50 4.57
C GLY A 11 -9.36 8.85 3.19
N ASP A 12 -8.92 9.51 2.11
CA ASP A 12 -8.87 8.86 0.80
C ASP A 12 -7.88 7.68 0.83
N THR A 13 -8.07 6.72 -0.08
CA THR A 13 -7.19 5.56 -0.22
C THR A 13 -6.43 5.60 -1.54
N ILE A 14 -5.13 5.31 -1.48
CA ILE A 14 -4.29 5.05 -2.63
C ILE A 14 -3.88 3.58 -2.67
N VAL A 15 -3.81 3.03 -3.88
CA VAL A 15 -3.34 1.66 -4.14
C VAL A 15 -2.13 1.75 -5.04
N GLN A 16 -1.06 1.06 -4.67
CA GLN A 16 0.15 0.98 -5.48
C GLN A 16 0.74 -0.42 -5.48
N ASN A 17 1.32 -0.81 -6.62
CA ASN A 17 2.22 -1.95 -6.71
C ASN A 17 3.68 -1.49 -6.62
N GLY A 18 4.62 -2.44 -6.53
CA GLY A 18 6.05 -2.11 -6.47
C GLY A 18 6.43 -1.31 -5.23
N ALA A 19 5.70 -1.49 -4.12
CA ALA A 19 5.83 -0.68 -2.91
C ALA A 19 7.22 -0.76 -2.26
N THR A 20 8.01 -1.79 -2.57
CA THR A 20 9.39 -1.94 -2.10
C THR A 20 10.37 -0.95 -2.73
N SER A 21 10.01 -0.31 -3.85
CA SER A 21 10.88 0.69 -4.50
C SER A 21 11.05 1.93 -3.63
N ILE A 22 12.09 2.74 -3.92
CA ILE A 22 12.29 4.02 -3.21
C ILE A 22 11.07 4.93 -3.40
N LEU A 23 10.53 5.00 -4.61
CA LEU A 23 9.32 5.78 -4.88
C LEU A 23 8.11 5.23 -4.12
N GLY A 24 7.92 3.92 -4.08
CA GLY A 24 6.83 3.29 -3.32
C GLY A 24 6.89 3.60 -1.82
N GLN A 25 8.09 3.55 -1.24
CA GLN A 25 8.32 3.93 0.16
C GLN A 25 8.10 5.43 0.41
N CYS A 26 8.43 6.30 -0.54
CA CYS A 26 8.09 7.72 -0.46
C CYS A 26 6.57 7.93 -0.48
N VAL A 27 5.85 7.22 -1.35
CA VAL A 27 4.39 7.30 -1.43
C VAL A 27 3.74 6.87 -0.11
N ILE A 28 4.21 5.80 0.52
CA ILE A 28 3.74 5.34 1.85
C ILE A 28 3.86 6.46 2.88
N GLN A 29 5.05 7.06 3.00
CA GLN A 29 5.31 8.08 4.01
C GLN A 29 4.52 9.36 3.73
N LEU A 30 4.41 9.78 2.46
CA LEU A 30 3.60 10.93 2.07
C LEU A 30 2.11 10.71 2.35
N ALA A 31 1.59 9.51 2.08
CA ALA A 31 0.21 9.16 2.41
C ALA A 31 -0.04 9.24 3.91
N ARG A 32 0.85 8.64 4.73
CA ARG A 32 0.80 8.73 6.20
C ARG A 32 0.78 10.18 6.68
N MET A 33 1.70 11.02 6.19
CA MET A 33 1.79 12.44 6.59
C MET A 33 0.54 13.25 6.24
N ARG A 34 -0.22 12.82 5.23
CA ARG A 34 -1.45 13.47 4.77
C ARG A 34 -2.73 12.84 5.32
N GLY A 35 -2.61 11.79 6.14
CA GLY A 35 -3.74 10.99 6.62
C GLY A 35 -4.53 10.33 5.49
N ILE A 36 -3.84 9.94 4.43
CA ILE A 36 -4.36 9.14 3.32
C ILE A 36 -4.01 7.68 3.61
N HIS A 37 -4.94 6.77 3.38
CA HIS A 37 -4.72 5.34 3.52
C HIS A 37 -3.94 4.78 2.32
N SER A 38 -3.00 3.88 2.58
CA SER A 38 -2.19 3.25 1.54
C SER A 38 -2.30 1.73 1.55
N ILE A 39 -2.57 1.17 0.37
CA ILE A 39 -2.49 -0.26 0.08
C ILE A 39 -1.30 -0.51 -0.82
N ASN A 40 -0.48 -1.46 -0.42
CA ASN A 40 0.85 -1.62 -0.95
C ASN A 40 1.05 -3.07 -1.41
N ILE A 41 1.16 -3.26 -2.72
CA ILE A 41 1.32 -4.59 -3.31
C ILE A 41 2.81 -4.83 -3.55
N ILE A 42 3.29 -5.96 -3.05
CA ILE A 42 4.67 -6.43 -3.21
C ILE A 42 4.69 -7.76 -3.96
N ARG A 43 5.78 -8.02 -4.68
CA ARG A 43 6.02 -9.35 -5.26
C ARG A 43 6.34 -10.34 -4.15
N ASP A 44 5.89 -11.57 -4.32
CA ASP A 44 6.23 -12.68 -3.43
C ASP A 44 7.74 -12.92 -3.36
N LYS A 45 8.27 -13.02 -2.13
CA LYS A 45 9.67 -13.32 -1.83
C LYS A 45 9.77 -14.15 -0.54
N PRO A 46 10.85 -14.93 -0.34
CA PRO A 46 11.08 -15.64 0.92
C PRO A 46 11.05 -14.72 2.15
N GLU A 47 11.43 -13.45 1.99
CA GLU A 47 11.43 -12.43 3.04
C GLU A 47 10.21 -11.49 3.04
N SER A 48 9.09 -11.86 2.40
CA SER A 48 7.88 -11.02 2.32
C SER A 48 7.40 -10.50 3.66
N ASP A 49 7.35 -11.34 4.70
CA ASP A 49 6.89 -10.94 6.05
C ASP A 49 7.73 -9.79 6.64
N LYS A 50 9.06 -9.85 6.45
CA LYS A 50 9.98 -8.80 6.91
C LYS A 50 9.83 -7.52 6.09
N ILE A 51 9.57 -7.67 4.80
CA ILE A 51 9.33 -6.53 3.90
C ILE A 51 8.03 -5.84 4.30
N GLU A 52 6.96 -6.60 4.54
CA GLU A 52 5.69 -6.09 5.03
C GLU A 52 5.87 -5.33 6.34
N GLU A 53 6.49 -5.94 7.35
CA GLU A 53 6.72 -5.28 8.64
C GLU A 53 7.46 -3.96 8.48
N LYS A 54 8.50 -3.93 7.63
CA LYS A 54 9.24 -2.70 7.31
C LYS A 54 8.35 -1.64 6.66
N LEU A 55 7.49 -2.01 5.72
CA LEU A 55 6.59 -1.06 5.05
C LEU A 55 5.51 -0.54 6.01
N ILE A 56 4.99 -1.38 6.91
CA ILE A 56 4.07 -0.98 7.97
C ILE A 56 4.75 0.03 8.91
N GLN A 57 6.01 -0.19 9.31
CA GLN A 57 6.77 0.77 10.13
C GLN A 57 6.93 2.13 9.44
N LEU A 58 7.09 2.15 8.11
CA LEU A 58 7.12 3.38 7.31
C LEU A 58 5.75 4.09 7.22
N GLY A 59 4.65 3.42 7.55
CA GLY A 59 3.31 3.99 7.56
C GLY A 59 2.31 3.35 6.60
N ALA A 60 2.61 2.19 6.03
CA ALA A 60 1.65 1.47 5.20
C ALA A 60 0.42 1.08 6.04
N ASN A 61 -0.78 1.18 5.47
CA ASN A 61 -2.00 0.72 6.15
C ASN A 61 -2.26 -0.76 5.91
N LYS A 62 -2.09 -1.20 4.66
CA LYS A 62 -2.11 -2.62 4.29
C LYS A 62 -0.97 -2.90 3.32
N VAL A 63 -0.37 -4.08 3.47
CA VAL A 63 0.58 -4.65 2.51
C VAL A 63 0.01 -6.00 2.09
N PHE A 64 0.14 -6.33 0.81
CA PHE A 64 -0.26 -7.62 0.28
C PHE A 64 0.82 -8.12 -0.66
N THR A 65 1.05 -9.43 -0.68
CA THR A 65 1.74 -10.06 -1.81
C THR A 65 0.80 -10.21 -3.00
N GLU A 66 1.37 -10.33 -4.20
CA GLU A 66 0.59 -10.59 -5.42
C GLU A 66 -0.24 -11.88 -5.27
N SER A 67 0.35 -12.95 -4.72
CA SER A 67 -0.33 -14.23 -4.48
C SER A 67 -1.52 -14.12 -3.50
N GLU A 68 -1.42 -13.29 -2.45
CA GLU A 68 -2.52 -13.07 -1.51
C GLU A 68 -3.75 -12.42 -2.15
N LEU A 69 -3.54 -11.62 -3.19
CA LEU A 69 -4.62 -10.97 -3.96
C LEU A 69 -5.23 -11.91 -4.99
N GLU A 70 -4.43 -12.79 -5.61
CA GLU A 70 -4.91 -13.80 -6.55
C GLU A 70 -5.80 -14.85 -5.87
N VAL A 71 -5.37 -15.37 -4.72
CA VAL A 71 -6.09 -16.44 -4.00
C VAL A 71 -7.45 -15.96 -3.45
N LYS A 72 -7.58 -14.68 -3.11
CA LYS A 72 -8.77 -14.13 -2.46
C LYS A 72 -9.81 -13.54 -3.41
N GLY A 73 -9.61 -13.65 -4.73
CA GLY A 73 -10.56 -13.14 -5.71
C GLY A 73 -10.91 -11.67 -5.50
N VAL A 74 -9.94 -10.82 -5.12
CA VAL A 74 -9.89 -9.34 -5.00
C VAL A 74 -11.05 -8.58 -4.32
N LYS A 75 -12.29 -9.09 -4.26
CA LYS A 75 -13.46 -8.42 -3.70
C LYS A 75 -13.48 -8.41 -2.17
N ASN A 76 -12.89 -9.40 -1.51
CA ASN A 76 -12.88 -9.50 -0.05
C ASN A 76 -11.80 -8.66 0.66
N PRO A 77 -10.50 -8.73 0.30
CA PRO A 77 -9.45 -8.06 1.09
C PRO A 77 -9.47 -6.53 0.98
N LEU A 78 -10.03 -5.99 -0.12
CA LEU A 78 -10.24 -4.57 -0.34
C LEU A 78 -11.61 -4.08 0.16
N GLY A 79 -12.56 -4.98 0.43
CA GLY A 79 -13.93 -4.61 0.82
C GLY A 79 -14.04 -4.02 2.22
N ASP A 80 -13.16 -4.46 3.13
CA ASP A 80 -13.10 -4.00 4.53
C ASP A 80 -12.09 -2.86 4.73
N MET A 81 -12.04 -1.92 3.80
CA MET A 81 -11.31 -0.66 4.02
C MET A 81 -12.28 0.47 4.34
N PRO A 82 -11.89 1.42 5.19
CA PRO A 82 -12.69 2.60 5.49
C PRO A 82 -13.03 3.41 4.23
#